data_AF-A0A0G0SGV8-F1
#
_entry.id   AF-A0A0G0SGV8-F1
#
_cell.length_a   1.000
_cell.length_b   1.000
_cell.length_c   1.000
_cell.angle_alpha   90.00
_cell.angle_beta   90.00
_cell.angle_gamma   90.00
#
_symmetry.space_group_name_H-M   'P 1'
#
loop_
_entity.id
_entity.type
_entity.pdbx_description
1 polymer ?
#
loop_
_entity_poly.entity_id
_entity_poly.type
_entity_poly.pdbx_seq_one_letter_code
_entity_poly.pdbx_strand_id
1 'polypeptide(L)'
;MDKIFGKHQKNKVLRITLFFGIILIVAIGAFRFFNLKNFIGDKIGSFSKKSSEIQNTNTEKSKTASCTRTTRLENKPQYDRALSLIAERYEVWEKSPGLNTFPSQLTNCIKIVESDVRASQKVEGYFEFNGEEIKDNYFPIYVDKDYSYSDDIVNALLLVHEITHVRQYLDLLNGKDNLSCIDKEVEAFFGEWEFSRFQGDETNKSIDLRIKYDEDLNPQLQIIKSINNYIVSQKFVGLVELCKDESSNNPCSKIIDDHQKQMIKEIVVSDDYYQKQCELQ
;
A
#
# COMPACT_ATOMS: atom_id res chain seq x y z
N MET A 1 20.85 -26.12 -72.44
CA MET A 1 20.64 -27.46 -71.87
C MET A 1 21.51 -27.58 -70.64
N ASP A 2 21.06 -27.94 -69.45
CA ASP A 2 19.76 -27.94 -68.82
C ASP A 2 20.06 -28.40 -67.38
N LYS A 3 19.35 -27.82 -66.41
CA LYS A 3 19.07 -28.39 -65.08
C LYS A 3 20.20 -28.47 -64.04
N ILE A 4 19.96 -28.43 -62.73
CA ILE A 4 18.96 -27.85 -61.81
C ILE A 4 19.35 -28.38 -60.42
N PHE A 5 19.33 -27.50 -59.41
CA PHE A 5 19.10 -27.74 -57.98
C PHE A 5 20.12 -28.47 -57.08
N GLY A 6 20.43 -27.80 -55.97
CA GLY A 6 21.04 -28.36 -54.77
C GLY A 6 21.16 -27.35 -53.63
N LYS A 7 20.10 -26.60 -53.33
CA LYS A 7 20.06 -25.58 -52.26
C LYS A 7 19.03 -26.01 -51.21
N HIS A 8 19.42 -26.79 -50.20
CA HIS A 8 18.61 -27.00 -48.99
C HIS A 8 19.40 -27.73 -47.89
N GLN A 9 20.18 -27.00 -47.07
CA GLN A 9 20.54 -27.49 -45.72
C GLN A 9 21.18 -26.42 -44.81
N LYS A 10 20.53 -25.28 -44.61
CA LYS A 10 20.91 -24.35 -43.52
C LYS A 10 19.67 -23.67 -42.97
N ASN A 11 18.87 -24.37 -42.15
CA ASN A 11 17.80 -23.79 -41.32
C ASN A 11 17.26 -24.81 -40.29
N LYS A 12 18.15 -25.45 -39.51
CA LYS A 12 17.72 -26.25 -38.34
C LYS A 12 18.49 -25.98 -37.04
N VAL A 13 19.52 -25.14 -37.05
CA VAL A 13 20.33 -24.86 -35.85
C VAL A 13 19.94 -23.55 -35.15
N LEU A 14 19.10 -22.70 -35.77
CA LEU A 14 18.70 -21.39 -35.23
C LEU A 14 17.30 -21.38 -34.58
N ARG A 15 16.83 -22.51 -34.03
CA ARG A 15 15.57 -22.59 -33.27
C ARG A 15 15.69 -23.22 -31.89
N ILE A 16 16.88 -23.70 -31.50
CA ILE A 16 17.10 -24.33 -30.18
C ILE A 16 17.66 -23.32 -29.17
N THR A 17 18.32 -22.25 -29.61
CA THR A 17 18.90 -21.23 -28.71
C THR A 17 17.89 -20.23 -28.15
N LEU A 18 16.67 -20.14 -28.70
CA LEU A 18 15.65 -19.19 -28.21
C LEU A 18 14.78 -19.75 -27.06
N PHE A 19 14.76 -21.08 -26.86
CA PHE A 19 13.99 -21.69 -25.78
C PHE A 19 14.74 -21.78 -24.44
N PHE A 20 16.08 -21.79 -24.46
CA PHE A 20 16.88 -21.79 -23.23
C PHE A 20 17.05 -20.38 -22.60
N GLY A 21 16.86 -19.32 -23.37
CA GLY A 21 16.94 -17.94 -22.85
C GLY A 21 15.76 -17.50 -21.98
N ILE A 22 14.57 -18.08 -22.20
CA ILE A 22 13.34 -17.69 -21.47
C ILE A 22 13.23 -18.44 -20.12
N ILE A 23 13.79 -19.66 -20.02
CA ILE A 23 13.79 -20.43 -18.77
C ILE A 23 14.80 -19.83 -17.75
N LEU A 24 15.85 -19.15 -18.21
CA LEU A 24 16.85 -18.56 -17.31
C LEU A 24 16.39 -17.25 -16.64
N ILE A 25 15.43 -16.52 -17.22
CA ILE A 25 14.90 -15.27 -16.64
C ILE A 25 13.87 -15.56 -15.54
N VAL A 26 13.13 -16.68 -15.62
CA VAL A 26 12.25 -17.13 -14.54
C VAL A 26 13.05 -17.62 -13.32
N ALA A 27 14.25 -18.18 -13.53
CA ALA A 27 15.11 -18.64 -12.44
C ALA A 27 15.77 -17.51 -11.63
N ILE A 28 16.00 -16.33 -12.23
CA ILE A 28 16.60 -15.19 -11.52
C ILE A 28 15.55 -14.43 -10.70
N GLY A 29 14.28 -14.44 -11.12
CA GLY A 29 13.16 -13.89 -10.33
C GLY A 29 12.82 -14.71 -9.07
N ALA A 30 13.06 -16.02 -9.09
CA ALA A 30 12.83 -16.89 -7.94
C ALA A 30 13.99 -16.90 -6.92
N PHE A 31 15.16 -16.35 -7.26
CA PHE A 31 16.37 -16.47 -6.42
C PHE A 31 16.48 -15.39 -5.33
N ARG A 32 15.61 -14.38 -5.31
CA ARG A 32 15.51 -13.42 -4.17
C ARG A 32 14.46 -13.80 -3.13
N PHE A 33 13.65 -14.83 -3.36
CA PHE A 33 12.60 -15.27 -2.42
C PHE A 33 12.99 -16.51 -1.58
N PHE A 34 14.16 -17.11 -1.79
CA PHE A 34 14.49 -18.42 -1.18
C PHE A 34 15.41 -18.40 0.05
N ASN A 35 15.74 -17.24 0.62
CA ASN A 35 16.54 -17.15 1.85
C ASN A 35 15.74 -16.71 3.10
N LEU A 36 14.46 -17.09 3.20
CA LEU A 36 13.63 -16.86 4.39
C LEU A 36 13.21 -18.13 5.15
N LYS A 37 13.68 -19.32 4.74
CA LYS A 37 13.30 -20.59 5.40
C LYS A 37 14.24 -21.08 6.51
N ASN A 38 15.42 -20.50 6.69
CA ASN A 38 16.42 -21.01 7.64
C ASN A 38 16.69 -20.11 8.87
N PHE A 39 15.82 -19.16 9.20
CA PHE A 39 16.08 -18.26 10.34
C PHE A 39 14.88 -17.99 11.28
N ILE A 40 13.79 -18.77 11.16
CA ILE A 40 12.69 -18.74 12.14
C ILE A 40 12.75 -20.05 12.94
N GLY A 41 13.86 -20.21 13.66
CA GLY A 41 13.97 -21.12 14.79
C GLY A 41 13.87 -20.30 16.07
N ASP A 42 12.85 -20.60 16.86
CA ASP A 42 12.76 -20.33 18.30
C ASP A 42 12.88 -18.88 18.78
N LYS A 43 11.75 -18.15 18.75
CA LYS A 43 11.19 -17.37 19.87
C LYS A 43 10.17 -16.34 19.35
N ILE A 44 8.89 -16.71 19.33
CA ILE A 44 7.82 -15.72 19.48
C ILE A 44 6.97 -16.18 20.67
N GLY A 45 6.99 -15.35 21.70
CA GLY A 45 6.28 -15.58 22.95
C GLY A 45 4.77 -15.65 22.74
N SER A 46 4.17 -16.59 23.45
CA SER A 46 2.72 -16.75 23.60
C SER A 46 2.07 -15.44 24.04
N PHE A 47 1.28 -14.83 23.14
CA PHE A 47 0.26 -13.85 23.55
C PHE A 47 -0.93 -14.62 24.14
N SER A 48 -1.04 -14.56 25.46
CA SER A 48 -2.10 -15.17 26.25
C SER A 48 -3.41 -14.41 26.06
N LYS A 49 -4.42 -15.08 25.49
CA LYS A 49 -5.84 -14.66 25.54
C LYS A 49 -6.26 -14.42 26.98
N LYS A 50 -6.51 -13.16 27.35
CA LYS A 50 -7.30 -12.84 28.54
C LYS A 50 -8.63 -12.26 28.09
N SER A 51 -9.65 -13.11 28.13
CA SER A 51 -11.05 -12.73 28.03
C SER A 51 -11.37 -11.79 29.20
N SER A 52 -11.87 -10.59 28.90
CA SER A 52 -12.45 -9.67 29.88
C SER A 52 -13.95 -9.56 29.66
N GLU A 53 -14.69 -9.80 30.74
CA GLU A 53 -16.12 -9.54 30.90
C GLU A 53 -16.48 -8.12 30.49
N ILE A 54 -17.55 -8.00 29.70
CA ILE A 54 -18.19 -6.73 29.36
C ILE A 54 -19.04 -6.31 30.56
N GLN A 55 -18.58 -5.31 31.32
CA GLN A 55 -19.44 -4.57 32.23
C GLN A 55 -20.18 -3.49 31.44
N ASN A 56 -21.52 -3.59 31.48
CA ASN A 56 -22.44 -2.56 31.00
C ASN A 56 -22.35 -1.30 31.87
N THR A 57 -21.95 -0.18 31.29
CA THR A 57 -22.19 1.16 31.86
C THR A 57 -22.78 2.09 30.81
N ASN A 58 -24.05 2.42 31.04
CA ASN A 58 -24.74 3.69 30.81
C ASN A 58 -24.27 4.61 29.68
N THR A 59 -25.22 4.83 28.78
CA THR A 59 -25.38 5.84 27.73
C THR A 59 -24.71 7.20 27.98
N GLU A 60 -23.39 7.28 27.78
CA GLU A 60 -22.75 8.52 27.34
C GLU A 60 -23.12 8.75 25.87
N LYS A 61 -23.46 9.98 25.54
CA LYS A 61 -23.71 10.43 24.17
C LYS A 61 -22.42 10.19 23.38
N SER A 62 -22.37 9.06 22.67
CA SER A 62 -21.17 8.55 21.98
C SER A 62 -20.45 9.69 21.26
N LYS A 63 -19.35 10.16 21.85
CA LYS A 63 -18.50 11.20 21.28
C LYS A 63 -17.82 10.54 20.09
N THR A 64 -18.22 10.90 18.87
CA THR A 64 -17.61 10.41 17.63
C THR A 64 -16.09 10.56 17.73
N ALA A 65 -15.38 9.44 17.73
CA ALA A 65 -13.92 9.43 17.74
C ALA A 65 -13.44 10.14 16.48
N SER A 66 -12.71 11.25 16.64
CA SER A 66 -12.29 12.11 15.54
C SER A 66 -11.05 12.91 15.91
N CYS A 67 -10.29 13.33 14.89
CA CYS A 67 -9.23 14.32 15.04
C CYS A 67 -9.84 15.73 15.07
N THR A 68 -9.69 16.43 16.19
CA THR A 68 -10.18 17.79 16.43
C THR A 68 -9.05 18.83 16.50
N ARG A 69 -7.79 18.44 16.24
CA ARG A 69 -6.67 19.37 16.24
C ARG A 69 -6.68 20.25 15.01
N THR A 70 -6.50 21.54 15.22
CA THR A 70 -6.30 22.53 14.14
C THR A 70 -4.82 22.78 13.85
N THR A 71 -3.93 22.34 14.74
CA THR A 71 -2.48 22.47 14.60
C THR A 71 -1.79 21.11 14.69
N ARG A 72 -0.76 20.92 13.86
CA ARG A 72 0.02 19.68 13.84
C ARG A 72 0.72 19.42 15.17
N LEU A 73 0.90 18.14 15.48
CA LEU A 73 1.87 17.71 16.49
C LEU A 73 3.28 17.98 15.96
N GLU A 74 4.22 18.24 16.87
CA GLU A 74 5.62 18.45 16.49
C GLU A 74 6.22 17.13 15.97
N ASN A 75 6.71 17.14 14.73
CA ASN A 75 7.45 16.03 14.14
C ASN A 75 8.84 16.50 13.69
N LYS A 76 9.69 15.55 13.28
CA LYS A 76 10.95 15.94 12.63
C LYS A 76 10.67 16.60 11.27
N PRO A 77 11.54 17.52 10.80
CA PRO A 77 11.26 18.35 9.63
C PRO A 77 10.86 17.58 8.36
N GLN A 78 11.46 16.42 8.10
CA GLN A 78 11.13 15.59 6.93
C GLN A 78 9.70 15.03 6.98
N TYR A 79 9.23 14.62 8.16
CA TYR A 79 7.86 14.15 8.32
C TYR A 79 6.86 15.29 8.30
N ASP A 80 7.22 16.46 8.83
CA ASP A 80 6.36 17.64 8.71
C ASP A 80 6.20 18.07 7.25
N ARG A 81 7.25 17.98 6.42
CA ARG A 81 7.11 18.25 4.98
C ARG A 81 6.25 17.18 4.29
N ALA A 82 6.46 15.90 4.58
CA ALA A 82 5.63 14.82 4.05
C ALA A 82 4.14 14.96 4.44
N LEU A 83 3.84 15.22 5.71
CA LEU A 83 2.48 15.47 6.19
C LEU A 83 1.86 16.72 5.56
N SER A 84 2.66 17.76 5.26
CA SER A 84 2.18 18.94 4.53
C SER A 84 1.75 18.57 3.11
N LEU A 85 2.57 17.77 2.41
CA LEU A 85 2.28 17.30 1.06
C LEU A 85 0.99 16.47 1.03
N ILE A 86 0.79 15.60 2.03
CA ILE A 86 -0.44 14.83 2.20
C ILE A 86 -1.63 15.77 2.43
N ALA A 87 -1.54 16.67 3.41
CA ALA A 87 -2.62 17.57 3.76
C ALA A 87 -3.06 18.44 2.56
N GLU A 88 -2.12 18.99 1.80
CA GLU A 88 -2.39 19.80 0.61
C GLU A 88 -3.20 19.02 -0.43
N ARG A 89 -2.81 17.78 -0.73
CA ARG A 89 -3.49 16.94 -1.73
C ARG A 89 -4.88 16.55 -1.25
N TYR A 90 -4.99 16.10 -0.01
CA TYR A 90 -6.25 15.66 0.56
C TYR A 90 -7.25 16.81 0.73
N GLU A 91 -6.80 18.05 1.00
CA GLU A 91 -7.70 19.21 1.05
C GLU A 91 -8.38 19.48 -0.31
N VAL A 92 -7.67 19.23 -1.42
CA VAL A 92 -8.24 19.32 -2.77
C VAL A 92 -9.23 18.18 -3.02
N TRP A 93 -8.89 16.97 -2.57
CA TRP A 93 -9.73 15.78 -2.79
C TRP A 93 -10.98 15.74 -1.93
N GLU A 94 -10.93 16.23 -0.70
CA GLU A 94 -12.12 16.40 0.17
C GLU A 94 -13.21 17.26 -0.50
N LYS A 95 -12.79 18.23 -1.32
CA LYS A 95 -13.69 19.11 -2.07
C LYS A 95 -14.17 18.46 -3.38
N SER A 96 -13.63 17.31 -3.76
CA SER A 96 -13.94 16.61 -5.00
C SER A 96 -14.96 15.50 -4.73
N PRO A 97 -16.16 15.56 -5.34
CA PRO A 97 -17.19 14.56 -5.11
C PRO A 97 -16.75 13.19 -5.63
N GLY A 98 -16.93 12.15 -4.81
CA GLY A 98 -16.72 10.74 -5.21
C GLY A 98 -15.39 10.13 -4.79
N LEU A 99 -14.45 10.89 -4.22
CA LEU A 99 -13.21 10.34 -3.67
C LEU A 99 -13.39 9.96 -2.20
N ASN A 100 -13.11 8.70 -1.86
CA ASN A 100 -13.24 8.19 -0.49
C ASN A 100 -11.94 8.41 0.30
N THR A 101 -11.64 9.65 0.64
CA THR A 101 -10.37 10.03 1.29
C THR A 101 -10.51 10.22 2.79
N PHE A 102 -9.40 10.15 3.55
CA PHE A 102 -9.42 10.59 4.95
C PHE A 102 -9.42 12.12 5.02
N PRO A 103 -9.94 12.73 6.09
CA PRO A 103 -9.98 14.17 6.15
C PRO A 103 -8.57 14.76 6.33
N SER A 104 -8.24 15.84 5.61
CA SER A 104 -6.90 16.47 5.59
C SER A 104 -6.43 16.86 6.99
N GLN A 105 -7.36 17.31 7.84
CA GLN A 105 -7.14 17.63 9.26
C GLN A 105 -6.64 16.44 10.09
N LEU A 106 -6.84 15.18 9.66
CA LEU A 106 -6.34 14.01 10.38
C LEU A 106 -4.82 14.06 10.56
N THR A 107 -4.10 14.64 9.59
CA THR A 107 -2.65 14.87 9.65
C THR A 107 -2.23 15.69 10.88
N ASN A 108 -3.12 16.50 11.46
CA ASN A 108 -2.83 17.28 12.67
C ASN A 108 -2.73 16.45 13.94
N CYS A 109 -3.28 15.23 13.93
CA CYS A 109 -3.25 14.30 15.06
C CYS A 109 -2.18 13.21 14.93
N ILE A 110 -1.40 13.23 13.85
CA ILE A 110 -0.38 12.23 13.57
C ILE A 110 0.93 12.59 14.25
N LYS A 111 1.47 11.65 15.02
CA LYS A 111 2.82 11.73 15.60
C LYS A 111 3.69 10.65 14.97
N ILE A 112 4.80 11.04 14.36
CA ILE A 112 5.78 10.09 13.83
C ILE A 112 6.81 9.78 14.92
N VAL A 113 6.96 8.50 15.21
CA VAL A 113 7.92 7.95 16.19
C VAL A 113 8.93 7.10 15.44
N GLU A 114 10.16 7.60 15.31
CA GLU A 114 11.24 6.80 14.74
C GLU A 114 11.67 5.69 15.70
N SER A 115 11.76 4.46 15.21
CA SER A 115 12.29 3.33 15.97
C SER A 115 12.89 2.28 15.02
N ASP A 116 13.55 1.27 15.56
CA ASP A 116 14.18 0.20 14.77
C ASP A 116 13.14 -0.87 14.36
N VAL A 117 12.05 -0.43 13.72
CA VAL A 117 10.92 -1.31 13.35
C VAL A 117 11.31 -2.33 12.28
N ARG A 118 12.22 -1.99 11.36
CA ARG A 118 12.71 -2.97 10.37
C ARG A 118 13.49 -4.10 11.03
N ALA A 119 14.28 -3.80 12.05
CA ALA A 119 15.04 -4.82 12.77
C ALA A 119 14.16 -5.72 13.65
N SER A 120 13.12 -5.14 14.25
CA SER A 120 12.26 -5.83 15.24
C SER A 120 11.04 -6.52 14.62
N GLN A 121 10.40 -5.89 13.65
CA GLN A 121 9.13 -6.32 13.04
C GLN A 121 9.24 -6.60 11.53
N LYS A 122 10.38 -6.24 10.90
CA LYS A 122 10.62 -6.41 9.45
C LYS A 122 9.65 -5.59 8.58
N VAL A 123 9.22 -4.43 9.09
CA VAL A 123 8.39 -3.45 8.37
C VAL A 123 9.12 -2.12 8.26
N GLU A 124 8.64 -1.26 7.36
CA GLU A 124 9.09 0.11 7.15
C GLU A 124 8.40 1.10 8.10
N GLY A 125 7.16 0.81 8.44
CA GLY A 125 6.35 1.56 9.40
C GLY A 125 5.14 0.73 9.82
N TYR A 126 4.47 1.16 10.88
CA TYR A 126 3.20 0.59 11.30
C TYR A 126 2.40 1.55 12.18
N PHE A 127 1.08 1.35 12.18
CA PHE A 127 0.15 1.85 13.17
C PHE A 127 -0.45 0.71 13.99
N GLU A 128 -0.35 0.80 15.33
CA GLU A 128 -0.85 -0.24 16.24
C GLU A 128 -2.29 0.03 16.66
N PHE A 129 -3.22 -0.83 16.24
CA PHE A 129 -4.60 -0.77 16.69
C PHE A 129 -4.68 -0.99 18.21
N ASN A 130 -5.37 -0.09 18.91
CA ASN A 130 -5.50 -0.10 20.38
C ASN A 130 -4.18 -0.02 21.16
N GLY A 131 -3.10 0.51 20.56
CA GLY A 131 -1.84 0.73 21.27
C GLY A 131 -2.03 1.62 22.50
N GLU A 132 -1.33 1.31 23.59
CA GLU A 132 -1.44 2.03 24.88
C GLU A 132 -1.09 3.53 24.76
N GLU A 133 -0.34 3.90 23.72
CA GLU A 133 0.05 5.28 23.46
C GLU A 133 -1.03 6.10 22.73
N ILE A 134 -2.06 5.47 22.14
CA ILE A 134 -3.15 6.18 21.47
C ILE A 134 -3.95 6.97 22.49
N LYS A 135 -4.16 8.26 22.21
CA LYS A 135 -4.94 9.17 23.05
C LYS A 135 -5.83 10.04 22.16
N ASP A 136 -6.81 10.72 22.77
CA ASP A 136 -7.60 11.74 22.07
C ASP A 136 -6.66 12.69 21.31
N ASN A 137 -6.83 12.75 19.99
CA ASN A 137 -6.05 13.58 19.08
C ASN A 137 -4.54 13.29 19.01
N TYR A 138 -4.13 12.07 19.34
CA TYR A 138 -2.74 11.62 19.24
C TYR A 138 -2.72 10.19 18.71
N PHE A 139 -2.24 10.03 17.47
CA PHE A 139 -2.12 8.75 16.79
C PHE A 139 -0.65 8.55 16.41
N PRO A 140 0.09 7.73 17.19
CA PRO A 140 1.49 7.45 16.90
C PRO A 140 1.59 6.48 15.72
N ILE A 141 2.39 6.86 14.74
CA ILE A 141 2.83 6.00 13.63
C ILE A 141 4.32 5.77 13.83
N TYR A 142 4.71 4.50 13.93
CA TYR A 142 6.10 4.11 14.09
C TYR A 142 6.72 3.93 12.72
N VAL A 143 7.89 4.52 12.51
CA VAL A 143 8.59 4.49 11.22
C VAL A 143 10.05 4.09 11.45
N ASP A 144 10.60 3.30 10.52
CA ASP A 144 11.99 2.89 10.59
C ASP A 144 12.92 4.10 10.51
N LYS A 145 13.95 4.14 11.36
CA LYS A 145 14.88 5.27 11.42
C LYS A 145 15.55 5.60 10.07
N ASP A 146 15.68 4.64 9.16
CA ASP A 146 16.28 4.87 7.84
C ASP A 146 15.45 5.86 6.99
N TYR A 147 14.15 6.00 7.27
CA TYR A 147 13.28 6.99 6.61
C TYR A 147 13.60 8.44 6.96
N SER A 148 14.40 8.66 8.01
CA SER A 148 14.95 9.99 8.32
C SER A 148 15.79 10.57 7.17
N TYR A 149 16.32 9.71 6.31
CA TYR A 149 17.11 10.08 5.12
C TYR A 149 16.32 9.99 3.82
N SER A 150 15.07 9.53 3.87
CA SER A 150 14.21 9.44 2.69
C SER A 150 13.65 10.81 2.31
N ASP A 151 13.37 10.99 1.02
CA ASP A 151 12.75 12.22 0.53
C ASP A 151 11.27 12.32 0.95
N ASP A 152 10.71 13.53 0.77
CA ASP A 152 9.37 13.85 1.22
C ASP A 152 8.28 13.04 0.49
N ILE A 153 8.51 12.60 -0.75
CA ILE A 153 7.55 11.79 -1.53
C ILE A 153 7.51 10.37 -0.98
N VAL A 154 8.67 9.75 -0.75
CA VAL A 154 8.75 8.40 -0.16
C VAL A 154 8.14 8.37 1.23
N ASN A 155 8.49 9.36 2.06
CA ASN A 155 7.87 9.51 3.38
C ASN A 155 6.36 9.71 3.27
N ALA A 156 5.87 10.52 2.32
CA ALA A 156 4.44 10.72 2.15
C ALA A 156 3.71 9.44 1.71
N LEU A 157 4.29 8.64 0.82
CA LEU A 157 3.70 7.36 0.39
C LEU A 157 3.54 6.40 1.57
N LEU A 158 4.61 6.18 2.35
CA LEU A 158 4.54 5.37 3.56
C LEU A 158 3.49 5.92 4.54
N LEU A 159 3.48 7.23 4.78
CA LEU A 159 2.57 7.82 5.75
C LEU A 159 1.11 7.79 5.29
N VAL A 160 0.80 7.87 3.99
CA VAL A 160 -0.58 7.70 3.50
C VAL A 160 -1.11 6.31 3.81
N HIS A 161 -0.28 5.28 3.63
CA HIS A 161 -0.61 3.91 4.01
C HIS A 161 -0.98 3.85 5.50
N GLU A 162 -0.09 4.31 6.37
CA GLU A 162 -0.29 4.23 7.82
C GLU A 162 -1.44 5.13 8.33
N ILE A 163 -1.62 6.32 7.75
CA ILE A 163 -2.75 7.21 8.07
C ILE A 163 -4.08 6.58 7.65
N THR A 164 -4.08 5.74 6.61
CA THR A 164 -5.28 4.97 6.25
C THR A 164 -5.66 3.98 7.35
N HIS A 165 -4.69 3.34 8.01
CA HIS A 165 -4.96 2.53 9.21
C HIS A 165 -5.47 3.37 10.38
N VAL A 166 -4.95 4.59 10.59
CA VAL A 166 -5.51 5.52 11.60
C VAL A 166 -6.97 5.84 11.31
N ARG A 167 -7.31 6.12 10.04
CA ARG A 167 -8.69 6.36 9.63
C ARG A 167 -9.57 5.13 9.90
N GLN A 168 -9.12 3.94 9.53
CA GLN A 168 -9.85 2.69 9.79
C GLN A 168 -10.07 2.45 11.29
N TYR A 169 -9.10 2.79 12.13
CA TYR A 169 -9.26 2.75 13.59
C TYR A 169 -10.33 3.73 14.09
N LEU A 170 -10.37 4.96 13.55
CA LEU A 170 -11.45 5.90 13.86
C LEU A 170 -12.81 5.40 13.39
N ASP A 171 -12.89 4.80 12.20
CA ASP A 171 -14.12 4.19 11.69
C ASP A 171 -14.58 3.03 12.57
N LEU A 172 -13.66 2.22 13.10
CA LEU A 172 -13.93 1.16 14.07
C LEU A 172 -14.53 1.71 15.36
N LEU A 173 -13.90 2.73 15.95
CA LEU A 173 -14.42 3.38 17.17
C LEU A 173 -15.82 4.00 16.96
N ASN A 174 -16.14 4.38 15.73
CA ASN A 174 -17.43 4.96 15.35
C ASN A 174 -18.47 3.92 14.90
N GLY A 175 -18.15 2.62 14.97
CA GLY A 175 -19.05 1.54 14.55
C GLY A 175 -19.29 1.49 13.03
N LYS A 176 -18.35 2.01 12.24
CA LYS A 176 -18.40 2.08 10.76
C LYS A 176 -17.47 1.09 10.07
N ASP A 177 -16.59 0.44 10.81
CA ASP A 177 -15.67 -0.55 10.26
C ASP A 177 -16.33 -1.94 10.17
N ASN A 178 -16.25 -2.53 9.00
CA ASN A 178 -16.70 -3.88 8.69
C ASN A 178 -15.68 -4.65 7.85
N LEU A 179 -14.47 -4.12 7.70
CA LEU A 179 -13.45 -4.67 6.82
C LEU A 179 -12.68 -5.80 7.50
N SER A 180 -12.37 -6.84 6.74
CA SER A 180 -11.40 -7.85 7.17
C SER A 180 -10.00 -7.24 7.24
N CYS A 181 -9.06 -7.88 7.94
CA CYS A 181 -7.67 -7.42 7.98
C CYS A 181 -7.09 -7.25 6.57
N ILE A 182 -7.30 -8.22 5.67
CA ILE A 182 -6.83 -8.12 4.28
C ILE A 182 -7.49 -6.94 3.54
N ASP A 183 -8.79 -6.72 3.73
CA ASP A 183 -9.46 -5.60 3.06
C ASP A 183 -8.95 -4.25 3.60
N LYS A 184 -8.53 -4.17 4.87
CA LYS A 184 -7.88 -2.98 5.44
C LYS A 184 -6.53 -2.68 4.79
N GLU A 185 -5.69 -3.70 4.60
CA GLU A 185 -4.42 -3.56 3.87
C GLU A 185 -4.65 -3.13 2.42
N VAL A 186 -5.66 -3.71 1.76
CA VAL A 186 -6.04 -3.33 0.40
C VAL A 186 -6.43 -1.86 0.31
N GLU A 187 -7.20 -1.35 1.27
CA GLU A 187 -7.55 0.06 1.31
C GLU A 187 -6.33 0.96 1.58
N ALA A 188 -5.40 0.54 2.45
CA ALA A 188 -4.17 1.28 2.71
C ALA A 188 -3.28 1.37 1.46
N PHE A 189 -3.08 0.26 0.76
CA PHE A 189 -2.35 0.22 -0.50
C PHE A 189 -3.05 0.97 -1.64
N PHE A 190 -4.38 0.88 -1.70
CA PHE A 190 -5.15 1.66 -2.66
C PHE A 190 -4.98 3.16 -2.40
N GLY A 191 -5.04 3.60 -1.14
CA GLY A 191 -4.79 4.99 -0.77
C GLY A 191 -3.38 5.46 -1.11
N GLU A 192 -2.36 4.66 -0.82
CA GLU A 192 -0.97 4.93 -1.21
C GLU A 192 -0.82 5.05 -2.73
N TRP A 193 -1.46 4.16 -3.48
CA TRP A 193 -1.43 4.17 -4.93
C TRP A 193 -2.18 5.34 -5.55
N GLU A 194 -3.38 5.66 -5.08
CA GLU A 194 -4.11 6.87 -5.49
C GLU A 194 -3.28 8.12 -5.19
N PHE A 195 -2.68 8.20 -4.00
CA PHE A 195 -1.74 9.25 -3.66
C PHE A 195 -0.61 9.36 -4.67
N SER A 196 0.02 8.27 -5.07
CA SER A 196 1.09 8.31 -6.07
C SER A 196 0.66 8.86 -7.43
N ARG A 197 -0.62 8.67 -7.83
CA ARG A 197 -1.11 9.01 -9.17
C ARG A 197 -1.68 10.42 -9.29
N PHE A 198 -2.34 10.89 -8.24
CA PHE A 198 -3.07 12.14 -8.24
C PHE A 198 -2.21 13.29 -7.69
N GLN A 199 -0.92 13.30 -8.01
CA GLN A 199 -0.01 14.41 -7.72
C GLN A 199 0.02 15.42 -8.87
N GLY A 200 0.69 16.56 -8.64
CA GLY A 200 1.01 17.51 -9.70
C GLY A 200 2.04 16.94 -10.69
N ASP A 201 2.11 17.52 -11.88
CA ASP A 201 2.94 17.05 -13.01
C ASP A 201 4.40 16.78 -12.64
N GLU A 202 5.03 17.64 -11.84
CA GLU A 202 6.44 17.49 -11.45
C GLU A 202 6.64 16.29 -10.51
N THR A 203 5.76 16.12 -9.53
CA THR A 203 5.79 14.98 -8.60
C THR A 203 5.54 13.67 -9.32
N ASN A 204 4.54 13.63 -10.22
CA ASN A 204 4.27 12.45 -11.05
C ASN A 204 5.47 12.09 -11.92
N LYS A 205 6.08 13.07 -12.60
CA LYS A 205 7.30 12.85 -13.39
C LYS A 205 8.44 12.32 -12.52
N SER A 206 8.62 12.86 -11.31
CA SER A 206 9.64 12.39 -10.37
C SER A 206 9.42 10.91 -10.00
N ILE A 207 8.19 10.53 -9.63
CA ILE A 207 7.81 9.15 -9.31
C ILE A 207 8.07 8.23 -10.52
N ASP A 208 7.59 8.61 -11.71
CA ASP A 208 7.75 7.83 -12.93
C ASP A 208 9.22 7.59 -13.30
N LEU A 209 10.05 8.64 -13.20
CA LEU A 209 11.48 8.54 -13.49
C LEU A 209 12.17 7.59 -12.52
N ARG A 210 11.85 7.67 -11.23
CA ARG A 210 12.42 6.78 -10.20
C ARG A 210 12.03 5.33 -10.43
N ILE A 211 10.75 5.06 -10.64
CA ILE A 211 10.23 3.72 -10.96
C ILE A 211 10.91 3.10 -12.18
N LYS A 212 11.25 3.94 -13.16
CA LYS A 212 11.85 3.52 -14.44
C LYS A 212 13.37 3.35 -14.37
N TYR A 213 14.07 4.21 -13.65
CA TYR A 213 15.52 4.35 -13.76
C TYR A 213 16.31 4.08 -12.47
N ASP A 214 15.69 4.09 -11.29
CA ASP A 214 16.42 3.82 -10.05
C ASP A 214 16.78 2.33 -9.98
N GLU A 215 18.07 2.03 -9.80
CA GLU A 215 18.57 0.66 -9.64
C GLU A 215 18.19 0.06 -8.27
N ASP A 216 18.14 0.90 -7.24
CA ASP A 216 17.75 0.55 -5.88
C ASP A 216 16.46 1.29 -5.50
N LEU A 217 15.35 0.81 -6.05
CA LEU A 217 14.05 1.43 -5.87
C LEU A 217 13.58 1.26 -4.43
N ASN A 218 13.19 2.36 -3.78
CA ASN A 218 12.64 2.32 -2.43
C ASN A 218 11.36 1.44 -2.35
N PRO A 219 11.10 0.68 -1.25
CA PRO A 219 9.99 -0.28 -1.16
C PRO A 219 8.61 0.26 -1.55
N GLN A 220 8.26 1.48 -1.13
CA GLN A 220 6.98 2.12 -1.44
C GLN A 220 6.82 2.26 -2.95
N LEU A 221 7.88 2.71 -3.63
CA LEU A 221 7.88 2.81 -5.08
C LEU A 221 7.89 1.44 -5.78
N GLN A 222 8.43 0.39 -5.16
CA GLN A 222 8.31 -0.97 -5.69
C GLN A 222 6.86 -1.47 -5.64
N ILE A 223 6.13 -1.13 -4.58
CA ILE A 223 4.70 -1.44 -4.44
C ILE A 223 3.89 -0.70 -5.51
N ILE A 224 4.10 0.61 -5.64
CA ILE A 224 3.46 1.41 -6.71
C ILE A 224 3.75 0.82 -8.10
N LYS A 225 5.02 0.48 -8.37
CA LYS A 225 5.41 -0.16 -9.64
C LYS A 225 4.69 -1.49 -9.86
N SER A 226 4.54 -2.30 -8.81
CA SER A 226 3.88 -3.61 -8.89
C SER A 226 2.39 -3.46 -9.19
N ILE A 227 1.70 -2.55 -8.49
CA ILE A 227 0.29 -2.23 -8.74
C ILE A 227 0.11 -1.70 -10.17
N ASN A 228 0.94 -0.74 -10.60
CA ASN A 228 0.87 -0.18 -11.96
C ASN A 228 1.09 -1.23 -13.05
N ASN A 229 2.11 -2.08 -12.90
CA ASN A 229 2.38 -3.15 -13.85
C ASN A 229 1.20 -4.14 -13.91
N TYR A 230 0.63 -4.49 -12.76
CA TYR A 230 -0.50 -5.41 -12.70
C TYR A 230 -1.73 -4.81 -13.40
N ILE A 231 -2.10 -3.56 -13.10
CA ILE A 231 -3.20 -2.81 -13.74
C ILE A 231 -3.00 -2.70 -15.26
N VAL A 232 -1.80 -2.36 -15.72
CA VAL A 232 -1.50 -2.27 -17.15
C VAL A 232 -1.56 -3.65 -17.83
N SER A 233 -1.08 -4.70 -17.17
CA SER A 233 -1.03 -6.06 -17.71
C SER A 233 -2.41 -6.68 -17.95
N GLN A 234 -3.40 -6.33 -17.13
CA GLN A 234 -4.78 -6.84 -17.25
C GLN A 234 -5.57 -6.20 -18.43
N LYS A 235 -4.92 -5.33 -19.23
CA LYS A 235 -5.47 -4.61 -20.40
C LYS A 235 -6.71 -3.74 -20.11
N PHE A 236 -6.57 -2.47 -20.47
CA PHE A 236 -7.59 -1.40 -20.55
C PHE A 236 -8.94 -1.76 -21.23
N VAL A 237 -9.02 -2.91 -21.93
CA VAL A 237 -10.23 -3.37 -22.64
C VAL A 237 -11.39 -3.65 -21.67
N GLY A 238 -11.10 -3.88 -20.39
CA GLY A 238 -12.13 -4.09 -19.37
C GLY A 238 -12.82 -2.82 -18.85
N LEU A 239 -12.15 -1.66 -18.75
CA LEU A 239 -12.70 -0.52 -17.99
C LEU A 239 -13.94 0.10 -18.66
N VAL A 240 -13.93 0.25 -20.00
CA VAL A 240 -15.10 0.74 -20.75
C VAL A 240 -16.24 -0.28 -20.70
N GLU A 241 -15.93 -1.59 -20.68
CA GLU A 241 -16.93 -2.65 -20.54
C GLU A 241 -17.55 -2.67 -19.14
N LEU A 242 -16.72 -2.50 -18.11
CA LEU A 242 -17.12 -2.46 -16.70
C LEU A 242 -18.12 -1.33 -16.41
N CYS A 243 -18.04 -0.24 -17.15
CA CYS A 243 -18.92 0.91 -16.97
C CYS A 243 -20.19 0.88 -17.85
N LYS A 244 -20.41 -0.18 -18.65
CA LYS A 244 -21.64 -0.29 -19.47
C LYS A 244 -22.90 -0.45 -18.63
N ASP A 245 -22.78 -0.98 -17.42
CA ASP A 245 -23.87 -1.20 -16.48
C ASP A 245 -23.98 -0.08 -15.42
N GLU A 246 -23.45 1.12 -15.72
CA GLU A 246 -23.56 2.27 -14.83
C GLU A 246 -25.03 2.57 -14.49
N SER A 247 -25.30 2.72 -13.20
CA SER A 247 -26.57 3.21 -12.69
C SER A 247 -26.31 4.32 -11.68
N SER A 248 -27.35 5.10 -11.33
CA SER A 248 -27.24 6.14 -10.30
C SER A 248 -26.74 5.61 -8.94
N ASN A 249 -26.91 4.30 -8.68
CA ASN A 249 -26.51 3.65 -7.43
C ASN A 249 -25.14 2.96 -7.53
N ASN A 250 -24.55 2.89 -8.73
CA ASN A 250 -23.23 2.31 -8.97
C ASN A 250 -22.51 3.10 -10.08
N PRO A 251 -21.94 4.27 -9.74
CA PRO A 251 -21.26 5.10 -10.72
C PRO A 251 -20.02 4.37 -11.26
N CYS A 252 -19.67 4.60 -12.52
CA CYS A 252 -18.50 3.99 -13.17
C CYS A 252 -17.21 4.13 -12.34
N SER A 253 -17.00 5.26 -11.66
CA SER A 253 -15.84 5.48 -10.78
C SER A 253 -15.75 4.42 -9.68
N LYS A 254 -16.86 4.10 -9.01
CA LYS A 254 -16.89 3.08 -7.97
C LYS A 254 -16.56 1.69 -8.51
N ILE A 255 -17.07 1.35 -9.70
CA ILE A 255 -16.77 0.06 -10.35
C ILE A 255 -15.28 -0.05 -10.66
N ILE A 256 -14.67 1.04 -11.12
CA ILE A 256 -13.23 1.10 -11.40
C ILE A 256 -12.43 0.93 -10.10
N ASP A 257 -12.79 1.63 -9.03
CA ASP A 257 -12.12 1.55 -7.73
C ASP A 257 -12.24 0.13 -7.14
N ASP A 258 -13.44 -0.45 -7.14
CA ASP A 258 -13.68 -1.82 -6.66
C ASP A 258 -12.85 -2.84 -7.46
N HIS A 259 -12.74 -2.66 -8.78
CA HIS A 259 -11.90 -3.49 -9.63
C HIS A 259 -10.41 -3.35 -9.29
N GLN A 260 -9.92 -2.12 -9.10
CA GLN A 260 -8.53 -1.85 -8.73
C GLN A 260 -8.21 -2.39 -7.33
N LYS A 261 -9.11 -2.23 -6.36
CA LYS A 261 -8.99 -2.84 -5.02
C LYS A 261 -8.94 -4.36 -5.10
N GLN A 262 -9.75 -5.00 -5.97
CA GLN A 262 -9.67 -6.44 -6.18
C GLN A 262 -8.31 -6.87 -6.75
N MET A 263 -7.72 -6.07 -7.64
CA MET A 263 -6.39 -6.33 -8.17
C MET A 263 -5.29 -6.17 -7.11
N ILE A 264 -5.38 -5.14 -6.27
CA ILE A 264 -4.48 -4.95 -5.13
C ILE A 264 -4.63 -6.10 -4.13
N LYS A 265 -5.86 -6.56 -3.89
CA LYS A 265 -6.15 -7.72 -3.04
C LYS A 265 -5.38 -8.95 -3.49
N GLU A 266 -5.33 -9.23 -4.79
CA GLU A 266 -4.55 -10.35 -5.33
C GLU A 266 -3.04 -10.22 -5.04
N ILE A 267 -2.49 -9.00 -5.08
CA ILE A 267 -1.10 -8.74 -4.68
C ILE A 267 -0.93 -9.00 -3.18
N VAL A 268 -1.77 -8.41 -2.33
CA VAL A 268 -1.70 -8.54 -0.86
C VAL A 268 -1.84 -10.01 -0.43
N VAL A 269 -2.82 -10.74 -0.96
CA VAL A 269 -3.02 -12.15 -0.58
C VAL A 269 -1.95 -13.08 -1.14
N SER A 270 -1.15 -12.64 -2.12
CA SER A 270 -0.05 -13.44 -2.64
C SER A 270 1.22 -13.36 -1.78
N ASP A 271 1.26 -12.41 -0.83
CA ASP A 271 2.40 -12.20 0.05
C ASP A 271 2.21 -12.92 1.40
N ASP A 272 3.12 -13.85 1.71
CA ASP A 272 3.17 -14.61 2.96
C ASP A 272 3.22 -13.70 4.21
N TYR A 273 3.75 -12.48 4.08
CA TYR A 273 3.83 -11.52 5.18
C TYR A 273 2.42 -11.09 5.62
N TYR A 274 1.60 -10.60 4.69
CA TYR A 274 0.25 -10.10 4.99
C TYR A 274 -0.70 -11.22 5.41
N GLN A 275 -0.55 -12.42 4.84
CA GLN A 275 -1.28 -13.59 5.32
C GLN A 275 -1.02 -13.84 6.81
N LYS A 276 0.25 -13.89 7.22
CA LYS A 276 0.63 -14.12 8.62
C LYS A 276 0.23 -12.95 9.52
N GLN A 277 0.41 -11.71 9.08
CA GLN A 277 0.00 -10.53 9.84
C GLN A 277 -1.49 -10.60 10.17
N CYS A 278 -2.32 -10.95 9.19
CA CYS A 278 -3.77 -11.02 9.36
C CYS A 278 -4.27 -12.26 10.12
N GLU A 279 -3.48 -13.33 10.21
CA GLU A 279 -3.78 -14.48 11.08
C GLU A 279 -3.51 -14.22 12.57
N LEU A 280 -2.71 -13.19 12.88
CA LEU A 280 -2.32 -12.83 14.25
C LEU A 280 -3.28 -11.85 14.93
N GLN A 281 -4.25 -11.29 14.19
CA GLN A 281 -5.27 -10.36 14.68
C GLN A 281 -6.54 -11.10 15.15
#